data_AF-A0A1E4AUP0-F1
#
_entry.id   AF-A0A1E4AUP0-F1
#
_cell.length_a   1.000
_cell.length_b   1.000
_cell.length_c   1.000
_cell.angle_alpha   90.00
_cell.angle_beta   90.00
_cell.angle_gamma   90.00
#
_symmetry.space_group_name_H-M   'P 1'
#
loop_
_entity.id
_entity.type
_entity.pdbx_description
1 polymer ?
#
loop_
_entity_poly.entity_id
_entity_poly.type
_entity_poly.pdbx_seq_one_letter_code
_entity_poly.pdbx_strand_id
1 'polypeptide(L)'
;MTERGRSAVSRDESNLVIGPSAVRWDGDVLEITIEERDKRLFNPFQRRVAGVVRVIPEALNPVAFALDPAANHVWHCLAPVARIEVEMTSPRVSWKGRAYLDHNRGSEPLEAGFRTWHWSRAHMKEGAVVCYEGERADGSLFASALRFGADGAPEPVELPPVAHLPRSKWRIARSTRSDIGVARVRRTWEDTPFYARSELASRFAGEEVIAVQESLDMVRFASPLVQFMLPYRMPRKRG
;
A
#
# COMPACT_ATOMS: atom_id res chain seq x y z
N MET A 1 -6.65 5.40 10.67
CA MET A 1 -6.88 4.35 11.69
C MET A 1 -5.53 3.92 12.24
N THR A 2 -5.17 4.29 13.46
CA THR A 2 -3.95 3.78 14.12
C THR A 2 -4.38 2.93 15.32
N GLU A 3 -3.51 2.02 15.76
CA GLU A 3 -3.65 1.32 17.06
C GLU A 3 -3.55 2.29 18.26
N ARG A 4 -3.35 3.58 18.01
CA ARG A 4 -3.14 4.62 19.00
C ARG A 4 -4.39 5.50 19.10
N GLY A 5 -4.62 6.03 20.30
CA GLY A 5 -5.64 7.05 20.52
C GLY A 5 -5.27 8.38 19.87
N ARG A 6 -6.23 9.30 19.79
CA ARG A 6 -6.03 10.65 19.24
C ARG A 6 -4.92 11.43 19.98
N SER A 7 -4.79 11.24 21.30
CA SER A 7 -3.75 11.85 22.14
C SER A 7 -2.33 11.48 21.73
N ALA A 8 -2.16 10.32 21.11
CA ALA A 8 -0.87 9.79 20.67
C ALA A 8 -0.61 10.02 19.18
N VAL A 9 -1.35 10.93 18.53
CA VAL A 9 -1.14 11.29 17.13
C VAL A 9 -1.08 12.81 17.01
N SER A 10 0.02 13.32 16.45
CA SER A 10 0.16 14.72 16.06
C SER A 10 0.68 14.81 14.62
N ARG A 11 0.32 15.88 13.93
CA ARG A 11 0.70 16.10 12.53
C ARG A 11 0.82 17.59 12.25
N ASP A 12 1.81 17.95 11.44
CA ASP A 12 1.92 19.22 10.75
C ASP A 12 2.23 18.98 9.25
N GLU A 13 2.74 20.00 8.55
CA GLU A 13 3.07 19.93 7.12
C GLU A 13 4.22 18.96 6.80
N SER A 14 5.17 18.82 7.72
CA SER A 14 6.42 18.07 7.54
C SER A 14 6.57 16.89 8.50
N ASN A 15 5.71 16.78 9.51
CA ASN A 15 5.82 15.73 10.54
C ASN A 15 4.48 15.00 10.74
N LEU A 16 4.56 13.69 10.92
CA LEU A 16 3.49 12.83 11.42
C LEU A 16 4.05 11.97 12.55
N VAL A 17 3.58 12.17 13.77
CA VAL A 17 3.97 11.38 14.94
C VAL A 17 2.83 10.45 15.32
N ILE A 18 3.15 9.17 15.53
CA ILE A 18 2.22 8.13 15.96
C ILE A 18 2.85 7.38 17.14
N GLY A 19 2.48 7.77 18.35
CA GLY A 19 3.11 7.30 19.57
C GLY A 19 4.61 7.63 19.56
N PRO A 20 5.50 6.62 19.70
CA PRO A 20 6.95 6.82 19.67
C PRO A 20 7.55 6.80 18.25
N SER A 21 6.76 6.46 17.23
CA SER A 21 7.20 6.44 15.83
C SER A 21 6.89 7.77 15.16
N ALA A 22 7.68 8.16 14.16
CA ALA A 22 7.50 9.42 13.46
C ALA A 22 7.86 9.30 11.98
N VAL A 23 7.22 10.12 11.15
CA VAL A 23 7.55 10.37 9.75
C VAL A 23 7.88 11.84 9.63
N ARG A 24 9.02 12.18 9.03
CA ARG A 24 9.50 13.55 8.86
C ARG A 24 9.95 13.77 7.43
N TRP A 25 9.54 14.89 6.84
CA TRP A 25 9.97 15.34 5.53
C TRP A 25 10.90 16.55 5.70
N ASP A 26 12.13 16.46 5.22
CA ASP A 26 13.12 17.54 5.31
C ASP A 26 13.23 18.40 4.04
N GLY A 27 12.48 18.05 2.99
CA GLY A 27 12.54 18.69 1.68
C GLY A 27 13.08 17.77 0.58
N ASP A 28 13.94 16.82 0.95
CA ASP A 28 14.60 15.90 0.01
C ASP A 28 14.42 14.43 0.40
N VAL A 29 14.25 14.14 1.69
CA VAL A 29 14.19 12.80 2.26
C VAL A 29 13.00 12.68 3.19
N LEU A 30 12.26 11.58 3.03
CA LEU A 30 11.27 11.15 4.01
C LEU A 30 11.95 10.20 4.99
N GLU A 31 12.18 10.69 6.20
CA GLU A 31 12.72 9.90 7.30
C GLU A 31 11.59 9.32 8.15
N ILE A 32 11.60 8.00 8.33
CA ILE A 32 10.63 7.25 9.12
C ILE A 32 11.38 6.64 10.30
N THR A 33 11.19 7.19 11.49
CA THR A 33 11.63 6.59 12.74
C THR A 33 10.59 5.58 13.21
N ILE A 34 10.99 4.32 13.35
CA ILE A 34 10.16 3.22 13.82
C ILE A 34 10.54 2.93 15.27
N GLU A 35 9.55 2.87 16.15
CA GLU A 35 9.67 2.39 17.54
C GLU A 35 8.41 1.61 17.91
N GLU A 36 8.30 0.37 17.45
CA GLU A 36 7.13 -0.44 17.68
C GLU A 36 7.46 -1.79 18.34
N ARG A 37 6.43 -2.56 18.62
CA ARG A 37 6.54 -3.92 19.15
C ARG A 37 5.79 -4.87 18.25
N ASP A 38 6.31 -6.08 18.09
CA ASP A 38 5.63 -7.16 17.39
C ASP A 38 4.24 -7.40 18.00
N LYS A 39 3.21 -7.33 17.15
CA LYS A 39 1.79 -7.46 17.52
C LYS A 39 1.15 -8.77 17.07
N ARG A 40 1.91 -9.70 16.51
CA ARG A 40 1.35 -10.98 16.04
C ARG A 40 0.62 -11.68 17.18
N LEU A 41 -0.59 -12.13 16.88
CA LEU A 41 -1.43 -12.87 17.82
C LEU A 41 -0.63 -14.06 18.38
N PHE A 42 -0.74 -14.28 19.69
CA PHE A 42 -0.01 -15.34 20.41
C PHE A 42 1.52 -15.23 20.43
N ASN A 43 2.10 -14.06 20.11
CA ASN A 43 3.53 -13.84 20.31
C ASN A 43 3.82 -13.22 21.70
N PRO A 44 4.26 -14.01 22.70
CA PRO A 44 4.49 -13.50 24.05
C PRO A 44 5.69 -12.55 24.13
N PHE A 45 6.61 -12.60 23.16
CA PHE A 45 7.87 -11.86 23.24
C PHE A 45 7.75 -10.39 22.83
N GLN A 46 6.70 -10.03 22.07
CA GLN A 46 6.43 -8.67 21.56
C GLN A 46 7.70 -7.85 21.27
N ARG A 47 8.59 -8.45 20.47
CA ARG A 47 9.95 -7.94 20.27
C ARG A 47 9.91 -6.50 19.77
N ARG A 48 10.82 -5.68 20.29
CA ARG A 48 11.01 -4.31 19.81
C ARG A 48 11.41 -4.34 18.33
N VAL A 49 10.83 -3.45 17.55
CA VAL A 49 11.18 -3.17 16.17
C VAL A 49 11.50 -1.69 16.13
N ALA A 50 12.79 -1.37 15.98
CA ALA A 50 13.25 0.00 16.08
C ALA A 50 14.34 0.31 15.07
N GLY A 51 14.31 1.51 14.51
CA GLY A 51 15.22 1.91 13.44
C GLY A 51 14.77 3.14 12.69
N VAL A 52 15.53 3.44 11.64
CA VAL A 52 15.26 4.55 10.72
C VAL A 52 15.17 3.99 9.30
N VAL A 53 14.14 4.43 8.57
CA VAL A 53 13.98 4.19 7.15
C VAL A 53 14.03 5.55 6.44
N ARG A 54 14.95 5.73 5.50
CA ARG A 54 15.05 6.94 4.68
C ARG A 54 14.56 6.61 3.28
N VAL A 55 13.57 7.33 2.80
CA VAL A 55 13.08 7.26 1.43
C VAL A 55 13.53 8.54 0.72
N ILE A 56 14.34 8.39 -0.33
CA ILE A 56 14.90 9.48 -1.12
C ILE A 56 14.22 9.44 -2.50
N PRO A 57 13.20 10.28 -2.76
CA PRO A 57 12.57 10.37 -4.07
C PRO A 57 13.59 10.69 -5.16
N GLU A 58 13.49 10.02 -6.31
CA GLU A 58 14.24 10.40 -7.51
C GLU A 58 13.45 11.42 -8.33
N ALA A 59 12.11 11.34 -8.26
CA ALA A 59 11.18 12.32 -8.78
C ALA A 59 9.94 12.40 -7.89
N LEU A 60 9.35 13.59 -7.82
CA LEU A 60 8.10 13.85 -7.12
C LEU A 60 6.97 14.09 -8.12
N ASN A 61 5.84 13.42 -7.90
CA ASN A 61 4.63 13.61 -8.68
C ASN A 61 3.71 14.61 -7.96
N PRO A 62 3.33 15.74 -8.57
CA PRO A 62 2.41 16.71 -7.97
C PRO A 62 0.92 16.33 -8.11
N VAL A 63 0.59 15.30 -8.90
CA VAL A 63 -0.79 14.97 -9.29
C VAL A 63 -1.39 13.89 -8.38
N ALA A 64 -2.56 14.19 -7.83
CA ALA A 64 -3.39 13.24 -7.09
C ALA A 64 -4.63 12.84 -7.92
N PHE A 65 -5.17 11.66 -7.66
CA PHE A 65 -6.24 11.04 -8.45
C PHE A 65 -7.45 10.73 -7.57
N ALA A 66 -8.62 11.20 -7.99
CA ALA A 66 -9.88 10.81 -7.38
C ALA A 66 -10.26 9.39 -7.80
N LEU A 67 -10.64 8.56 -6.84
CA LEU A 67 -11.04 7.16 -7.07
C LEU A 67 -12.56 7.02 -7.28
N ASP A 68 -13.31 8.02 -6.82
CA ASP A 68 -14.75 8.17 -7.02
C ASP A 68 -15.08 9.55 -7.64
N PRO A 69 -16.23 9.69 -8.32
CA PRO A 69 -16.62 10.96 -8.95
C PRO A 69 -16.76 12.14 -7.99
N ALA A 70 -17.05 11.90 -6.70
CA ALA A 70 -17.18 12.93 -5.68
C ALA A 70 -15.83 13.29 -5.02
N ALA A 71 -14.74 12.61 -5.40
CA ALA A 71 -13.42 12.75 -4.81
C ALA A 71 -13.40 12.56 -3.28
N ASN A 72 -14.29 11.70 -2.77
CA ASN A 72 -14.29 11.30 -1.36
C ASN A 72 -13.06 10.46 -1.00
N HIS A 73 -12.48 9.77 -1.98
CA HIS A 73 -11.26 9.00 -1.87
C HIS A 73 -10.25 9.45 -2.93
N VAL A 74 -9.07 9.82 -2.46
CA VAL A 74 -7.98 10.33 -3.29
C VAL A 74 -6.72 9.51 -3.04
N TRP A 75 -6.17 8.98 -4.12
CA TRP A 75 -4.86 8.34 -4.13
C TRP A 75 -3.82 9.28 -4.72
N HIS A 76 -2.62 9.28 -4.16
CA HIS A 76 -1.51 10.10 -4.65
C HIS A 76 -0.22 9.31 -4.53
N CYS A 77 0.34 8.92 -5.67
CA CYS A 77 1.72 8.47 -5.76
C CYS A 77 2.64 9.68 -5.62
N LEU A 78 3.32 9.84 -4.50
CA LEU A 78 4.22 10.98 -4.26
C LEU A 78 5.57 10.77 -4.96
N ALA A 79 6.15 9.59 -4.84
CA ALA A 79 7.42 9.24 -5.45
C ALA A 79 7.30 7.88 -6.16
N PRO A 80 7.04 7.86 -7.48
CA PRO A 80 6.90 6.60 -8.23
C PRO A 80 8.22 5.82 -8.28
N VAL A 81 9.34 6.55 -8.27
CA VAL A 81 10.68 6.00 -8.15
C VAL A 81 11.40 6.73 -7.00
N ALA A 82 11.93 5.93 -6.08
CA ALA A 82 12.73 6.40 -4.96
C ALA A 82 13.81 5.38 -4.63
N ARG A 83 14.84 5.82 -3.90
CA ARG A 83 15.76 4.93 -3.19
C ARG A 83 15.31 4.79 -1.74
N ILE A 84 15.59 3.65 -1.15
CA ILE A 84 15.35 3.40 0.27
C ILE A 84 16.63 2.93 0.94
N GLU A 85 16.85 3.45 2.14
CA GLU A 85 17.89 3.03 3.05
C GLU A 85 17.22 2.64 4.37
N VAL A 86 17.48 1.42 4.82
CA VAL A 86 16.89 0.87 6.05
C VAL A 86 18.00 0.57 7.02
N GLU A 87 17.87 1.10 8.24
CA GLU A 87 18.80 0.88 9.35
C GLU A 87 18.01 0.55 10.62
N MET A 88 17.83 -0.74 10.90
CA MET A 88 17.09 -1.21 12.07
C MET A 88 18.04 -1.51 13.22
N THR A 89 17.99 -0.74 14.30
CA THR A 89 18.71 -1.05 15.55
C THR A 89 18.18 -2.32 16.22
N SER A 90 16.90 -2.63 16.02
CA SER A 90 16.27 -3.91 16.35
C SER A 90 15.35 -4.30 15.19
N PRO A 91 15.65 -5.36 14.42
CA PRO A 91 16.47 -6.52 14.77
C PRO A 91 17.96 -6.51 14.34
N ARG A 92 18.61 -5.34 14.15
CA ARG A 92 20.00 -5.22 13.61
C ARG A 92 20.10 -5.69 12.16
N VAL A 93 19.29 -5.09 11.30
CA VAL A 93 19.35 -5.31 9.86
C VAL A 93 19.48 -3.98 9.14
N SER A 94 20.36 -3.95 8.14
CA SER A 94 20.53 -2.79 7.27
C SER A 94 20.61 -3.22 5.81
N TRP A 95 19.94 -2.49 4.93
CA TRP A 95 19.97 -2.72 3.49
C TRP A 95 19.55 -1.47 2.72
N LYS A 96 19.85 -1.45 1.42
CA LYS A 96 19.45 -0.39 0.49
C LYS A 96 18.75 -0.99 -0.73
N GLY A 97 17.86 -0.23 -1.37
CA GLY A 97 17.15 -0.71 -2.54
C GLY A 97 16.32 0.36 -3.23
N ARG A 98 15.43 -0.09 -4.13
CA ARG A 98 14.41 0.75 -4.77
C ARG A 98 13.15 0.82 -3.90
N ALA A 99 12.49 1.97 -3.96
CA ALA A 99 11.26 2.26 -3.26
C ALA A 99 10.30 3.04 -4.15
N TYR A 100 9.14 3.25 -3.56
CA TYR A 100 8.01 3.97 -4.10
C TYR A 100 7.24 4.48 -2.89
N LEU A 101 6.68 5.67 -3.00
CA LEU A 101 5.91 6.30 -1.94
C LEU A 101 4.56 6.75 -2.49
N ASP A 102 3.49 6.32 -1.84
CA ASP A 102 2.15 6.85 -2.05
C ASP A 102 1.40 7.01 -0.73
N HIS A 103 0.29 7.73 -0.81
CA HIS A 103 -0.70 7.76 0.25
C HIS A 103 -2.10 7.77 -0.33
N ASN A 104 -3.04 7.37 0.52
CA ASN A 104 -4.46 7.49 0.27
C ASN A 104 -5.05 8.41 1.35
N ARG A 105 -5.97 9.30 0.96
CA ARG A 105 -6.75 10.14 1.88
C ARG A 105 -8.22 10.12 1.47
N GLY A 106 -9.11 10.34 2.42
CA GLY A 106 -10.52 10.44 2.12
C GLY A 106 -11.33 11.15 3.21
N SER A 107 -12.53 11.57 2.83
CA SER A 107 -13.54 12.19 3.70
C SER A 107 -14.41 11.17 4.42
N GLU A 108 -14.36 9.89 4.01
CA GLU A 108 -15.17 8.81 4.57
C GLU A 108 -14.36 7.49 4.71
N PRO A 109 -14.87 6.49 5.45
CA PRO A 109 -14.28 5.16 5.51
C PRO A 109 -14.31 4.43 4.17
N LEU A 110 -13.34 3.54 3.93
CA LEU A 110 -13.23 2.79 2.67
C LEU A 110 -14.46 1.91 2.40
N GLU A 111 -15.10 1.38 3.44
CA GLU A 111 -16.25 0.49 3.34
C GLU A 111 -17.54 1.22 2.93
N ALA A 112 -17.55 2.55 3.03
CA ALA A 112 -18.64 3.38 2.51
C ALA A 112 -18.48 3.62 1.00
N GLY A 113 -17.24 3.71 0.50
CA GLY A 113 -16.96 4.04 -0.89
C GLY A 113 -16.73 2.85 -1.83
N PHE A 114 -16.27 1.71 -1.30
CA PHE A 114 -15.83 0.57 -2.13
C PHE A 114 -16.38 -0.78 -1.65
N ARG A 115 -16.55 -1.70 -2.60
CA ARG A 115 -16.83 -3.12 -2.35
C ARG A 115 -15.56 -3.93 -2.49
N THR A 116 -14.84 -3.74 -3.60
CA THR A 116 -13.58 -4.43 -3.89
C THR A 116 -12.58 -3.47 -4.49
N TRP A 117 -11.30 -3.75 -4.26
CA TRP A 117 -10.22 -2.94 -4.79
C TRP A 117 -8.99 -3.84 -5.02
N HIS A 118 -8.42 -3.75 -6.23
CA HIS A 118 -7.12 -4.28 -6.58
C HIS A 118 -6.14 -3.16 -6.95
N TRP A 119 -4.93 -3.24 -6.42
CA TRP A 119 -3.85 -2.33 -6.73
C TRP A 119 -2.61 -3.13 -7.07
N SER A 120 -1.89 -2.75 -8.11
CA SER A 120 -0.58 -3.32 -8.36
C SER A 120 0.40 -2.27 -8.85
N ARG A 121 1.67 -2.49 -8.53
CA ARG A 121 2.76 -1.61 -8.93
C ARG A 121 4.01 -2.42 -9.24
N ALA A 122 4.67 -2.07 -10.34
CA ALA A 122 5.94 -2.64 -10.71
C ALA A 122 6.95 -1.54 -11.06
N HIS A 123 8.19 -1.71 -10.61
CA HIS A 123 9.31 -0.94 -11.15
C HIS A 123 9.64 -1.51 -12.52
N MET A 124 9.72 -0.63 -13.51
CA MET A 124 10.19 -0.97 -14.86
C MET A 124 11.68 -0.65 -14.97
N LYS A 125 12.30 -0.90 -16.13
CA LYS A 125 13.64 -0.38 -16.44
C LYS A 125 13.68 1.14 -16.36
N GLU A 126 12.63 1.77 -16.88
CA GLU A 126 12.41 3.21 -16.86
C GLU A 126 11.14 3.51 -16.09
N GLY A 127 11.29 3.96 -14.84
CA GLY A 127 10.17 4.43 -14.04
C GLY A 127 9.38 3.31 -13.34
N ALA A 128 8.06 3.51 -13.28
CA ALA A 128 7.14 2.57 -12.64
C ALA A 128 5.80 2.53 -13.37
N VAL A 129 5.08 1.42 -13.23
CA VAL A 129 3.68 1.31 -13.65
C VAL A 129 2.81 0.99 -12.44
N VAL A 130 1.66 1.63 -12.35
CA VAL A 130 0.63 1.38 -11.34
C VAL A 130 -0.68 1.06 -12.04
N CYS A 131 -1.32 -0.01 -11.60
CA CYS A 131 -2.70 -0.35 -11.96
C CYS A 131 -3.57 -0.25 -10.72
N TYR A 132 -4.73 0.37 -10.89
CA TYR A 132 -5.70 0.59 -9.84
C TYR A 132 -7.07 0.25 -10.39
N GLU A 133 -7.79 -0.68 -9.75
CA GLU A 133 -9.11 -1.08 -10.20
C GLU A 133 -9.99 -1.54 -9.04
N GLY A 134 -11.30 -1.57 -9.25
CA GLY A 134 -12.23 -2.05 -8.24
C GLY A 134 -13.69 -1.82 -8.59
N GLU A 135 -14.52 -2.11 -7.60
CA GLU A 135 -15.96 -1.91 -7.61
C GLU A 135 -16.32 -0.98 -6.46
N ARG A 136 -17.00 0.12 -6.78
CA ARG A 136 -17.49 1.08 -5.79
C ARG A 136 -18.70 0.53 -5.03
N ALA A 137 -19.09 1.20 -3.95
CA ALA A 137 -20.25 0.82 -3.14
C ALA A 137 -21.56 0.73 -3.94
N ASP A 138 -21.72 1.59 -4.96
CA ASP A 138 -22.86 1.62 -5.88
C ASP A 138 -22.81 0.54 -6.99
N GLY A 139 -21.75 -0.29 -7.01
CA GLY A 139 -21.53 -1.31 -8.02
C GLY A 139 -20.87 -0.82 -9.31
N SER A 140 -20.61 0.49 -9.45
CA SER A 140 -19.86 1.02 -10.59
C SER A 140 -18.40 0.56 -10.56
N LEU A 141 -17.86 0.25 -11.74
CA LEU A 141 -16.48 -0.19 -11.88
C LEU A 141 -15.56 1.01 -12.11
N PHE A 142 -14.30 0.84 -11.72
CA PHE A 142 -13.23 1.75 -12.09
C PHE A 142 -11.95 0.99 -12.35
N ALA A 143 -11.17 1.50 -13.28
CA ALA A 143 -9.85 0.99 -13.59
C ALA A 143 -9.01 2.09 -14.20
N SER A 144 -7.73 2.13 -13.84
CA SER A 144 -6.72 3.02 -14.43
C SER A 144 -5.37 2.34 -14.43
N ALA A 145 -4.61 2.56 -15.49
CA ALA A 145 -3.18 2.23 -15.55
C ALA A 145 -2.40 3.53 -15.79
N LEU A 146 -1.39 3.77 -14.96
CA LEU A 146 -0.52 4.92 -15.04
C LEU A 146 0.92 4.45 -15.15
N ARG A 147 1.63 4.96 -16.15
CA ARG A 147 3.08 4.87 -16.22
C ARG A 147 3.66 6.16 -15.65
N PHE A 148 4.76 6.03 -14.93
CA PHE A 148 5.52 7.15 -14.41
C PHE A 148 6.89 7.11 -15.06
N GLY A 149 7.29 8.20 -15.71
CA GLY A 149 8.61 8.37 -16.28
C GLY A 149 9.68 8.69 -15.22
N ALA A 150 10.89 9.01 -15.69
CA ALA A 150 11.98 9.45 -14.82
C ALA A 150 11.73 10.82 -14.18
N ASP A 151 10.85 11.64 -14.78
CA ASP A 151 10.40 12.93 -14.25
C ASP A 151 9.30 12.80 -13.18
N GLY A 152 8.80 11.58 -12.95
CA GLY A 152 7.73 11.28 -12.02
C GLY A 152 6.35 11.73 -12.49
N ALA A 153 6.21 12.26 -13.70
CA ALA A 153 4.91 12.67 -14.22
C ALA A 153 4.07 11.42 -14.57
N PRO A 154 2.78 11.41 -14.22
CA PRO A 154 1.89 10.32 -14.56
C PRO A 154 1.41 10.42 -16.01
N GLU A 155 1.58 9.34 -16.75
CA GLU A 155 1.07 9.15 -18.11
C GLU A 155 0.00 8.05 -18.09
N PRO A 156 -1.27 8.36 -18.42
CA PRO A 156 -2.27 7.34 -18.65
C PRO A 156 -1.85 6.40 -19.78
N VAL A 157 -1.91 5.10 -19.52
CA VAL A 157 -1.64 4.07 -20.52
C VAL A 157 -2.86 3.19 -20.72
N GLU A 158 -2.89 2.47 -21.84
CA GLU A 158 -3.94 1.49 -22.09
C GLU A 158 -3.97 0.45 -20.96
N LEU A 159 -5.15 0.19 -20.42
CA LEU A 159 -5.36 -0.81 -19.37
C LEU A 159 -5.05 -2.20 -19.92
N PRO A 160 -4.03 -2.91 -19.39
CA PRO A 160 -3.74 -4.24 -19.88
C PRO A 160 -4.87 -5.22 -19.52
N PRO A 161 -4.95 -6.38 -20.19
CA PRO A 161 -5.92 -7.42 -19.87
C PRO A 161 -5.87 -7.85 -18.40
N VAL A 162 -7.02 -8.27 -17.88
CA VAL A 162 -7.11 -8.84 -16.52
C VAL A 162 -6.36 -10.17 -16.47
N ALA A 163 -5.51 -10.30 -15.46
CA ALA A 163 -4.90 -11.55 -15.06
C ALA A 163 -5.50 -12.01 -13.73
N HIS A 164 -6.29 -13.08 -13.78
CA HIS A 164 -6.84 -13.69 -12.58
C HIS A 164 -5.76 -14.45 -11.80
N LEU A 165 -5.77 -14.29 -10.48
CA LEU A 165 -4.84 -14.96 -9.59
C LEU A 165 -5.59 -16.03 -8.78
N PRO A 166 -4.90 -17.09 -8.33
CA PRO A 166 -5.50 -18.05 -7.39
C PRO A 166 -6.07 -17.31 -6.18
N ARG A 167 -7.13 -17.83 -5.54
CA ARG A 167 -7.64 -17.23 -4.29
C ARG A 167 -6.58 -17.29 -3.18
N SER A 168 -6.64 -16.34 -2.23
CA SER A 168 -5.79 -16.39 -1.03
C SER A 168 -6.22 -17.54 -0.09
N LYS A 169 -5.46 -17.83 0.97
CA LYS A 169 -5.84 -18.84 1.98
C LYS A 169 -7.13 -18.46 2.70
N TRP A 170 -7.35 -17.17 2.89
CA TRP A 170 -8.63 -16.64 3.37
C TRP A 170 -9.72 -16.56 2.29
N ARG A 171 -9.50 -17.14 1.12
CA ARG A 171 -10.41 -17.22 -0.03
C ARG A 171 -10.76 -15.86 -0.65
N ILE A 172 -9.92 -14.84 -0.47
CA ILE A 172 -10.08 -13.55 -1.17
C ILE A 172 -9.88 -13.76 -2.67
N ALA A 173 -10.77 -13.19 -3.49
CA ALA A 173 -10.59 -13.11 -4.92
C ALA A 173 -9.47 -12.11 -5.25
N ARG A 174 -8.57 -12.49 -6.16
CA ARG A 174 -7.39 -11.70 -6.49
C ARG A 174 -7.27 -11.54 -8.00
N SER A 175 -6.97 -10.33 -8.45
CA SER A 175 -6.65 -10.03 -9.84
C SER A 175 -5.57 -8.96 -9.92
N THR A 176 -4.92 -8.90 -11.08
CA THR A 176 -4.01 -7.83 -11.48
C THR A 176 -4.20 -7.58 -12.98
N ARG A 177 -3.47 -6.62 -13.52
CA ARG A 177 -3.26 -6.46 -14.97
C ARG A 177 -1.91 -7.02 -15.41
N SER A 178 -1.83 -7.46 -16.67
CA SER A 178 -0.61 -7.95 -17.33
C SER A 178 -0.84 -7.96 -18.85
N ASP A 179 0.18 -7.69 -19.65
CA ASP A 179 0.07 -7.54 -21.13
C ASP A 179 -0.69 -8.67 -21.82
N ILE A 180 -0.47 -9.91 -21.36
CA ILE A 180 -1.08 -11.12 -21.95
C ILE A 180 -2.17 -11.73 -21.06
N GLY A 181 -2.64 -11.00 -20.04
CA GLY A 181 -3.63 -11.51 -19.09
C GLY A 181 -3.12 -12.66 -18.20
N VAL A 182 -1.80 -12.83 -18.10
CA VAL A 182 -1.16 -13.86 -17.27
C VAL A 182 -0.21 -13.21 -16.27
N ALA A 183 -0.38 -13.57 -14.99
CA ALA A 183 0.53 -13.22 -13.91
C ALA A 183 0.67 -14.41 -12.95
N ARG A 184 1.84 -14.55 -12.34
CA ARG A 184 2.15 -15.66 -11.43
C ARG A 184 2.48 -15.15 -10.04
N VAL A 185 1.79 -15.66 -9.03
CA VAL A 185 2.14 -15.41 -7.63
C VAL A 185 3.48 -16.05 -7.31
N ARG A 186 4.47 -15.24 -6.93
CA ARG A 186 5.78 -15.73 -6.44
C ARG A 186 5.73 -15.96 -4.94
N ARG A 187 5.16 -14.99 -4.21
CA ARG A 187 5.07 -15.02 -2.75
C ARG A 187 3.85 -14.24 -2.29
N THR A 188 3.25 -14.64 -1.18
CA THR A 188 2.22 -13.87 -0.49
C THR A 188 2.78 -13.39 0.84
N TRP A 189 2.83 -12.06 1.02
CA TRP A 189 3.38 -11.41 2.21
C TRP A 189 2.32 -11.22 3.29
N GLU A 190 1.10 -10.88 2.87
CA GLU A 190 -0.05 -10.75 3.77
C GLU A 190 -1.24 -11.51 3.23
N ASP A 191 -1.91 -12.24 4.12
CA ASP A 191 -3.13 -12.98 3.83
C ASP A 191 -4.02 -12.92 5.07
N THR A 192 -5.10 -12.15 4.98
CA THR A 192 -6.03 -11.85 6.06
C THR A 192 -7.47 -12.04 5.60
N PRO A 193 -8.47 -11.98 6.48
CA PRO A 193 -9.88 -12.18 6.10
C PRO A 193 -10.43 -11.20 5.06
N PHE A 194 -9.83 -10.04 4.84
CA PHE A 194 -10.33 -9.02 3.90
C PHE A 194 -9.25 -8.40 3.01
N TYR A 195 -7.98 -8.67 3.30
CA TYR A 195 -6.84 -8.10 2.59
C TYR A 195 -5.77 -9.16 2.27
N ALA A 196 -5.22 -9.13 1.07
CA ALA A 196 -4.08 -9.94 0.66
C ALA A 196 -3.05 -9.10 -0.11
N ARG A 197 -1.76 -9.27 0.20
CA ARG A 197 -0.63 -8.63 -0.48
C ARG A 197 0.35 -9.68 -0.99
N SER A 198 0.70 -9.59 -2.28
CA SER A 198 1.51 -10.60 -2.97
C SER A 198 2.60 -9.96 -3.81
N GLU A 199 3.69 -10.70 -3.98
CA GLU A 199 4.71 -10.48 -5.00
C GLU A 199 4.34 -11.31 -6.23
N LEU A 200 4.23 -10.67 -7.38
CA LEU A 200 3.86 -11.30 -8.65
C LEU A 200 5.01 -11.19 -9.66
N ALA A 201 5.13 -12.20 -10.52
CA ALA A 201 5.79 -12.07 -11.81
C ALA A 201 4.73 -11.76 -12.87
N SER A 202 4.93 -10.71 -13.65
CA SER A 202 3.99 -10.26 -14.70
C SER A 202 4.75 -9.61 -15.85
N ARG A 203 4.03 -9.19 -16.88
CA ARG A 203 4.59 -8.46 -18.02
C ARG A 203 3.84 -7.15 -18.24
N PHE A 204 4.58 -6.06 -18.43
CA PHE A 204 4.03 -4.74 -18.74
C PHE A 204 4.84 -4.09 -19.87
N ALA A 205 4.16 -3.61 -20.91
CA ALA A 205 4.77 -2.99 -22.09
C ALA A 205 5.93 -3.82 -22.69
N GLY A 206 5.78 -5.14 -22.72
CA GLY A 206 6.78 -6.07 -23.23
C GLY A 206 7.89 -6.44 -22.23
N GLU A 207 7.98 -5.77 -21.08
CA GLU A 207 8.99 -6.00 -20.03
C GLU A 207 8.53 -7.03 -18.99
N GLU A 208 9.38 -7.99 -18.64
CA GLU A 208 9.16 -8.87 -17.49
C GLU A 208 9.45 -8.11 -16.19
N VAL A 209 8.46 -8.06 -15.30
CA VAL A 209 8.57 -7.28 -14.06
C VAL A 209 8.13 -8.08 -12.84
N ILE A 210 8.64 -7.63 -11.69
CA ILE A 210 8.16 -8.07 -10.38
C ILE A 210 7.24 -6.99 -9.82
N ALA A 211 5.97 -7.33 -9.63
CA ALA A 211 4.96 -6.42 -9.14
C ALA A 211 4.62 -6.71 -7.67
N VAL A 212 4.37 -5.65 -6.90
CA VAL A 212 3.58 -5.73 -5.67
C VAL A 212 2.12 -5.68 -6.09
N GLN A 213 1.29 -6.52 -5.48
CA GLN A 213 -0.14 -6.54 -5.73
C GLN A 213 -0.93 -6.68 -4.43
N GLU A 214 -2.03 -5.96 -4.37
CA GLU A 214 -2.95 -5.90 -3.25
C GLU A 214 -4.36 -6.23 -3.71
N SER A 215 -5.10 -6.96 -2.89
CA SER A 215 -6.53 -7.23 -3.06
C SER A 215 -7.25 -6.97 -1.75
N LEU A 216 -8.28 -6.15 -1.82
CA LEU A 216 -9.06 -5.69 -0.69
C LEU A 216 -10.55 -5.98 -0.95
N ASP A 217 -11.21 -6.54 0.06
CA ASP A 217 -12.63 -6.86 0.05
C ASP A 217 -13.32 -6.12 1.22
N MET A 218 -13.95 -5.01 0.90
CA MET A 218 -14.56 -4.13 1.91
C MET A 218 -15.88 -4.69 2.44
N VAL A 219 -16.57 -5.53 1.67
CA VAL A 219 -17.77 -6.23 2.16
C VAL A 219 -17.37 -7.18 3.29
N ARG A 220 -16.26 -7.92 3.12
CA ARG A 220 -15.71 -8.76 4.18
C ARG A 220 -15.16 -7.95 5.33
N PHE A 221 -14.46 -6.84 5.07
CA PHE A 221 -13.99 -5.94 6.10
C PHE A 221 -15.13 -5.45 7.00
N ALA A 222 -16.26 -5.03 6.42
CA ALA A 222 -17.43 -4.52 7.14
C ALA A 222 -18.20 -5.61 7.90
N SER A 223 -17.92 -6.89 7.67
CA SER A 223 -18.62 -7.98 8.34
C SER A 223 -18.36 -7.99 9.86
N PRO A 224 -19.38 -8.26 10.70
CA PRO A 224 -19.22 -8.29 12.16
C PRO A 224 -18.13 -9.25 12.64
N LEU A 225 -17.95 -10.38 11.94
CA LEU A 225 -16.91 -11.36 12.26
C LEU A 225 -15.50 -10.77 12.08
N VAL A 226 -15.24 -10.08 10.97
CA VAL A 226 -13.93 -9.47 10.73
C VAL A 226 -13.71 -8.32 11.69
N GLN A 227 -14.71 -7.46 11.90
CA GLN A 227 -14.64 -6.36 12.88
C GLN A 227 -14.36 -6.87 14.31
N PHE A 228 -14.94 -8.01 14.69
CA PHE A 228 -14.66 -8.67 15.97
C PHE A 228 -13.21 -9.17 16.07
N MET A 229 -12.62 -9.65 14.96
CA MET A 229 -11.23 -10.15 14.95
C MET A 229 -10.17 -9.03 14.98
N LEU A 230 -10.48 -7.83 14.47
CA LEU A 230 -9.50 -6.74 14.30
C LEU A 230 -8.78 -6.35 15.61
N PRO A 231 -9.46 -6.15 16.76
CA PRO A 231 -8.81 -5.75 18.01
C PRO A 231 -7.79 -6.76 18.53
N TYR A 232 -7.93 -8.04 18.17
CA TYR A 232 -6.99 -9.07 18.60
C TYR A 232 -5.69 -9.01 17.80
N ARG A 233 -5.75 -8.67 16.52
CA ARG A 233 -4.57 -8.53 15.66
C ARG A 233 -3.88 -7.18 15.81
N MET A 234 -4.66 -6.13 16.08
CA MET A 234 -4.19 -4.75 16.20
C MET A 234 -4.81 -4.09 17.44
N PRO A 235 -4.39 -4.51 18.66
CA PRO A 235 -5.00 -4.03 19.90
C PRO A 235 -4.72 -2.55 20.09
N ARG A 236 -5.79 -1.76 20.24
CA ARG A 236 -5.66 -0.34 20.54
C ARG A 236 -5.09 -0.19 21.95
N LYS A 237 -3.89 0.36 22.06
CA LYS A 237 -3.36 0.71 23.38
C LYS A 237 -4.17 1.88 23.91
N ARG A 238 -4.71 1.74 25.13
CA ARG A 238 -5.15 2.90 25.89
C ARG A 238 -3.89 3.72 26.19
N GLY A 239 -3.83 4.89 25.58
CA GLY A 239 -2.89 5.97 25.83
C GLY A 239 -3.64 7.27 25.63
#